data_AF-A0A7X0KTM4-F1
#
_entry.id   AF-A0A7X0KTM4-F1
#
_cell.length_a   1.000
_cell.length_b   1.000
_cell.length_c   1.000
_cell.angle_alpha   90.00
_cell.angle_beta   90.00
_cell.angle_gamma   90.00
#
_symmetry.space_group_name_H-M   'P 1'
#
loop_
_entity.id
_entity.type
_entity.pdbx_description
1 polymer ?
#
loop_
_entity_poly.entity_id
_entity_poly.type
_entity_poly.pdbx_seq_one_letter_code
_entity_poly.pdbx_strand_id
1 'polypeptide(L)'
;MGDISRRAVVVAILASAPAALVACAPRSETAATPRPTATKPAAATASPTADPDGPLAAAAYGPTGRHWPSRTPVPGDEFDLLVEAECDWQEISNAIQYVAERTQDGRGCVLVKPGELPGYGAGSSKPPVIHGVGTADRSSRVLVMPRDGAASIEITDSIRIDGVTGVSFVGFWLYPGSVVLTSVQDVAWAWSKGRAFNVSAGSSGPVSDVELVECVSPEAQLIESDAWAFRTGENEIDGISVVGCYIAPSYKPDGSQAHCDSLQLSGNPTQNRISIVDSVIFASTNAAFIPSSNAANVVFQNSLVVAGDRMLQRYPLPGEANAFTSGLPTAVNGVGTVGILSAEGSTFIGGVRGEWKSVVDSVVSGDAARVRSASGSFRSDESLSSIDADWLEARTPMPSDDRLARIWSV
;
A
#
# COMPACT_ATOMS: atom_id res chain seq x y z
N MET A 1 1.32 43.66 -21.01
CA MET A 1 2.41 42.68 -20.89
C MET A 1 3.20 43.04 -19.65
N GLY A 2 2.92 42.36 -18.54
CA GLY A 2 3.62 42.55 -17.27
C GLY A 2 4.01 41.18 -16.76
N ASP A 3 5.31 40.98 -16.56
CA ASP A 3 5.92 39.73 -16.14
C ASP A 3 5.44 39.33 -14.75
N ILE A 4 4.82 38.14 -14.66
CA ILE A 4 4.49 37.51 -13.39
C ILE A 4 5.73 36.76 -12.92
N SER A 5 6.34 37.28 -11.86
CA SER A 5 7.53 36.74 -11.19
C SER A 5 7.30 35.30 -10.71
N ARG A 6 8.23 34.41 -11.07
CA ARG A 6 8.29 32.98 -10.69
C ARG A 6 8.46 32.71 -9.18
N ARG A 7 8.37 33.73 -8.33
CA ARG A 7 8.45 33.61 -6.85
C ARG A 7 7.10 33.65 -6.13
N ALA A 8 5.98 33.85 -6.84
CA ALA A 8 4.65 33.90 -6.23
C ALA A 8 3.91 32.54 -6.14
N VAL A 9 4.51 31.44 -6.63
CA VAL A 9 3.85 30.12 -6.72
C VAL A 9 4.18 29.18 -5.55
N VAL A 10 5.05 29.57 -4.60
CA VAL A 10 5.62 28.63 -3.59
C VAL A 10 5.08 28.82 -2.16
N VAL A 11 4.06 29.66 -1.92
CA VAL A 11 3.60 29.95 -0.52
C VAL A 11 2.13 29.56 -0.25
N ALA A 12 1.47 28.77 -1.11
CA ALA A 12 0.08 28.35 -0.90
C ALA A 12 -0.10 26.86 -0.56
N ILE A 13 0.85 26.23 0.13
CA ILE A 13 0.72 24.86 0.66
C ILE A 13 1.15 24.88 2.12
N LEU A 14 0.26 25.31 3.01
CA LEU A 14 0.33 25.11 4.47
C LEU A 14 -0.94 25.73 5.10
N ALA A 15 -2.09 25.08 4.89
CA ALA A 15 -3.26 25.15 5.79
C ALA A 15 -4.49 24.47 5.14
N SER A 16 -4.68 23.19 5.44
CA SER A 16 -6.01 22.58 5.36
C SER A 16 -6.11 21.53 6.46
N ALA A 17 -6.46 22.00 7.66
CA ALA A 17 -7.00 21.15 8.71
C ALA A 17 -8.49 20.92 8.41
N PRO A 18 -8.99 19.68 8.31
CA PRO A 18 -10.42 19.45 8.30
C PRO A 18 -10.94 19.54 9.74
N ALA A 19 -11.85 20.49 9.97
CA ALA A 19 -12.66 20.58 11.17
C ALA A 19 -13.69 19.44 11.17
N ALA A 20 -13.61 18.55 12.16
CA ALA A 20 -14.64 17.53 12.40
C ALA A 20 -15.80 18.16 13.19
N LEU A 21 -16.98 18.21 12.58
CA LEU A 21 -18.23 18.54 13.26
C LEU A 21 -18.72 17.34 14.07
N VAL A 22 -18.88 17.58 15.37
CA VAL A 22 -19.47 16.67 16.36
C VAL A 22 -20.97 16.56 16.10
N ALA A 23 -21.47 15.34 15.88
CA ALA A 23 -22.90 15.02 15.93
C ALA A 23 -23.13 13.96 17.00
N CYS A 24 -23.68 14.39 18.14
CA CYS A 24 -24.19 13.50 19.18
C CYS A 24 -25.52 12.87 18.73
N ALA A 25 -25.64 11.55 18.80
CA ALA A 25 -26.93 10.86 18.81
C ALA A 25 -26.92 9.71 19.84
N PRO A 26 -28.04 9.45 20.54
CA PRO A 26 -28.08 8.64 21.75
C PRO A 26 -28.02 7.14 21.51
N ARG A 27 -27.37 6.45 22.47
CA ARG A 27 -27.20 5.01 22.61
C ARG A 27 -28.55 4.35 22.95
N SER A 28 -29.01 3.39 22.14
CA SER A 28 -30.10 2.48 22.51
C SER A 28 -29.51 1.16 23.01
N GLU A 29 -29.83 0.82 24.26
CA GLU A 29 -29.61 -0.51 24.83
C GLU A 29 -30.48 -1.53 24.10
N THR A 30 -29.90 -2.65 23.68
CA THR A 30 -30.67 -3.84 23.28
C THR A 30 -30.11 -5.08 23.98
N ALA A 31 -31.04 -5.88 24.48
CA ALA A 31 -30.84 -6.92 25.47
C ALA A 31 -30.01 -8.13 24.99
N ALA A 32 -29.34 -8.76 25.96
CA ALA A 32 -28.54 -9.97 25.78
C ALA A 32 -29.38 -11.18 25.32
N THR A 33 -28.86 -11.91 24.34
CA THR A 33 -29.39 -13.22 23.90
C THR A 33 -28.38 -14.32 24.28
N PRO A 34 -28.79 -15.53 24.72
CA PRO A 34 -27.88 -16.51 25.31
C PRO A 34 -26.94 -17.18 24.28
N ARG A 35 -25.69 -17.36 24.68
CA ARG A 35 -24.61 -17.99 23.90
C ARG A 35 -24.68 -19.54 23.99
N PRO A 36 -24.63 -20.28 22.87
CA PRO A 36 -24.46 -21.73 22.91
C PRO A 36 -23.00 -22.12 23.16
N THR A 37 -22.80 -23.16 23.97
CA THR A 37 -21.50 -23.76 24.31
C THR A 37 -20.95 -24.54 23.11
N ALA A 38 -19.75 -24.19 22.64
CA ALA A 38 -19.07 -24.90 21.55
C ALA A 38 -17.98 -25.84 22.09
N THR A 39 -18.04 -27.08 21.62
CA THR A 39 -17.14 -28.21 21.92
C THR A 39 -15.78 -28.03 21.23
N LYS A 40 -14.70 -28.33 21.95
CA LYS A 40 -13.30 -28.29 21.51
C LYS A 40 -13.00 -29.33 20.41
N PRO A 41 -12.52 -28.94 19.20
CA PRO A 41 -11.95 -29.87 18.24
C PRO A 41 -10.47 -30.17 18.55
N ALA A 42 -10.04 -31.39 18.21
CA ALA A 42 -8.69 -31.89 18.39
C ALA A 42 -7.69 -31.28 17.39
N ALA A 43 -6.44 -31.12 17.82
CA ALA A 43 -5.34 -30.60 17.02
C ALA A 43 -4.99 -31.52 15.85
N ALA A 44 -5.02 -30.98 14.63
CA ALA A 44 -4.50 -31.63 13.43
C ALA A 44 -3.06 -31.13 13.17
N THR A 45 -2.16 -32.06 12.94
CA THR A 45 -0.75 -31.84 12.61
C THR A 45 -0.66 -31.35 11.16
N ALA A 46 -0.18 -30.12 10.94
CA ALA A 46 0.04 -29.58 9.60
C ALA A 46 1.34 -30.16 8.99
N SER A 47 1.23 -30.70 7.78
CA SER A 47 2.31 -31.07 6.87
C SER A 47 2.46 -29.98 5.80
N PRO A 48 3.59 -29.87 5.08
CA PRO A 48 3.98 -28.64 4.38
C PRO A 48 2.98 -28.26 3.28
N THR A 49 2.66 -26.98 3.26
CA THR A 49 1.70 -26.31 2.37
C THR A 49 2.13 -26.42 0.91
N ALA A 50 1.22 -26.91 0.07
CA ALA A 50 1.33 -26.79 -1.37
C ALA A 50 1.21 -25.30 -1.76
N ASP A 51 1.97 -24.86 -2.77
CA ASP A 51 1.68 -23.62 -3.49
C ASP A 51 0.17 -23.57 -3.79
N PRO A 52 -0.48 -22.39 -3.73
CA PRO A 52 -1.85 -22.28 -4.21
C PRO A 52 -1.84 -22.51 -5.73
N ASP A 53 -1.91 -23.76 -6.16
CA ASP A 53 -2.06 -24.15 -7.54
C ASP A 53 -3.56 -24.17 -7.86
N GLY A 54 -3.97 -23.28 -8.77
CA GLY A 54 -5.33 -23.16 -9.23
C GLY A 54 -5.60 -21.84 -9.95
N PRO A 55 -6.74 -21.71 -10.65
CA PRO A 55 -7.11 -20.48 -11.37
C PRO A 55 -7.17 -19.22 -10.48
N LEU A 56 -7.20 -19.36 -9.15
CA LEU A 56 -7.20 -18.25 -8.18
C LEU A 56 -5.81 -17.61 -7.94
N ALA A 57 -4.73 -18.36 -8.15
CA ALA A 57 -3.35 -17.88 -8.12
C ALA A 57 -2.81 -17.47 -9.51
N ALA A 58 -3.64 -17.58 -10.55
CA ALA A 58 -3.29 -17.27 -11.94
C ALA A 58 -3.34 -15.76 -12.26
N ALA A 59 -3.43 -14.89 -11.24
CA ALA A 59 -3.35 -13.45 -11.45
C ALA A 59 -1.97 -13.08 -12.02
N ALA A 60 -1.97 -12.29 -13.09
CA ALA A 60 -0.73 -11.78 -13.68
C ALA A 60 -0.18 -10.60 -12.88
N TYR A 61 -1.06 -9.87 -12.19
CA TYR A 61 -0.74 -8.68 -11.41
C TYR A 61 -1.56 -8.64 -10.11
N GLY A 62 -0.98 -8.05 -9.07
CA GLY A 62 -1.60 -7.88 -7.75
C GLY A 62 -1.40 -9.11 -6.83
N PRO A 63 -2.26 -9.28 -5.82
CA PRO A 63 -2.04 -10.26 -4.76
C PRO A 63 -2.28 -11.69 -5.29
N THR A 64 -1.31 -12.57 -5.07
CA THR A 64 -1.32 -13.97 -5.53
C THR A 64 -1.11 -14.97 -4.39
N GLY A 65 -0.70 -14.51 -3.21
CA GLY A 65 -0.23 -15.34 -2.12
C GLY A 65 1.24 -15.78 -2.23
N ARG A 66 1.90 -15.49 -3.37
CA ARG A 66 3.25 -15.98 -3.66
C ARG A 66 4.36 -15.03 -3.22
N HIS A 67 4.02 -13.78 -2.95
CA HIS A 67 5.01 -12.80 -2.49
C HIS A 67 5.15 -12.87 -0.97
N TRP A 68 6.40 -12.91 -0.51
CA TRP A 68 6.77 -12.85 0.90
C TRP A 68 7.79 -11.72 1.11
N PRO A 69 7.72 -10.94 2.20
CA PRO A 69 8.73 -9.95 2.50
C PRO A 69 10.14 -10.53 2.56
N SER A 70 11.11 -9.82 1.98
CA SER A 70 12.51 -10.25 2.04
C SER A 70 13.03 -10.25 3.48
N ARG A 71 14.03 -11.08 3.79
CA ARG A 71 14.64 -11.19 5.14
C ARG A 71 13.64 -11.42 6.28
N THR A 72 12.46 -11.97 5.99
CA THR A 72 11.44 -12.27 7.00
C THR A 72 11.27 -13.78 7.12
N PRO A 73 11.37 -14.37 8.33
CA PRO A 73 11.06 -15.79 8.54
C PRO A 73 9.63 -16.11 8.09
N VAL A 74 9.37 -17.33 7.60
CA VAL A 74 8.01 -17.78 7.25
C VAL A 74 7.36 -18.52 8.44
N PRO A 75 6.03 -18.59 8.56
CA PRO A 75 5.36 -19.20 9.72
C PRO A 75 5.73 -20.68 9.98
N GLY A 76 6.13 -21.42 8.94
CA GLY A 76 6.58 -22.81 9.05
C GLY A 76 8.07 -23.00 9.37
N ASP A 77 8.84 -21.92 9.51
CA ASP A 77 10.25 -22.00 9.89
C ASP A 77 10.44 -22.50 11.33
N GLU A 78 11.63 -23.03 11.61
CA GLU A 78 12.11 -23.17 12.99
C GLU A 78 12.51 -21.78 13.52
N PHE A 79 11.98 -21.43 14.71
CA PHE A 79 12.25 -20.18 15.39
C PHE A 79 13.13 -20.39 16.62
N ASP A 80 14.18 -19.58 16.76
CA ASP A 80 15.02 -19.56 17.96
C ASP A 80 14.22 -19.07 19.18
N LEU A 81 13.26 -18.17 18.92
CA LEU A 81 12.34 -17.67 19.92
C LEU A 81 10.99 -17.33 19.30
N LEU A 82 9.95 -17.90 19.90
CA LEU A 82 8.55 -17.62 19.59
C LEU A 82 7.87 -17.14 20.87
N VAL A 83 7.26 -15.97 20.82
CA VAL A 83 6.54 -15.35 21.95
C VAL A 83 5.08 -15.13 21.54
N GLU A 84 4.15 -15.51 22.41
CA GLU A 84 2.76 -15.10 22.29
C GLU A 84 2.53 -13.76 23.02
N ALA A 85 1.96 -12.77 22.32
CA ALA A 85 1.52 -11.51 22.91
C ALA A 85 0.00 -11.49 23.06
N GLU A 86 -0.51 -10.81 24.09
CA GLU A 86 -1.93 -10.45 24.14
C GLU A 86 -2.28 -9.49 22.99
N CYS A 87 -3.56 -9.42 22.64
CA CYS A 87 -4.06 -8.50 21.62
C CYS A 87 -4.11 -7.06 22.16
N ASP A 88 -2.94 -6.50 22.42
CA ASP A 88 -2.73 -5.16 22.95
C ASP A 88 -1.43 -4.58 22.38
N TRP A 89 -1.44 -3.31 21.96
CA TRP A 89 -0.30 -2.71 21.29
C TRP A 89 0.95 -2.59 22.17
N GLN A 90 0.79 -2.40 23.48
CA GLN A 90 1.90 -2.33 24.40
C GLN A 90 2.52 -3.72 24.60
N GLU A 91 1.69 -4.76 24.73
CA GLU A 91 2.16 -6.15 24.82
C GLU A 91 2.87 -6.60 23.54
N ILE A 92 2.34 -6.24 22.36
CA ILE A 92 2.99 -6.50 21.07
C ILE A 92 4.35 -5.79 21.02
N SER A 93 4.41 -4.51 21.42
CA SER A 93 5.66 -3.73 21.47
C SER A 93 6.70 -4.36 22.38
N ASN A 94 6.29 -4.80 23.57
CA ASN A 94 7.15 -5.47 24.54
C ASN A 94 7.68 -6.80 23.99
N ALA A 95 6.81 -7.59 23.34
CA ALA A 95 7.19 -8.87 22.74
C ALA A 95 8.17 -8.69 21.58
N ILE A 96 7.96 -7.70 20.70
CA ILE A 96 8.89 -7.36 19.63
C ILE A 96 10.27 -7.04 20.20
N GLN A 97 10.34 -6.18 21.21
CA GLN A 97 11.60 -5.79 21.82
C GLN A 97 12.29 -6.99 22.49
N TYR A 98 11.54 -7.80 23.23
CA TYR A 98 12.06 -9.00 23.88
C TYR A 98 12.67 -9.99 22.89
N VAL A 99 11.96 -10.24 21.78
CA VAL A 99 12.42 -11.13 20.69
C VAL A 99 13.63 -10.53 20.00
N ALA A 100 13.61 -9.23 19.69
CA ALA A 100 14.68 -8.54 18.99
C ALA A 100 16.03 -8.69 19.72
N GLU A 101 16.04 -8.46 21.03
CA GLU A 101 17.25 -8.53 21.88
C GLU A 101 17.85 -9.94 21.99
N ARG A 102 17.06 -11.00 21.75
CA ARG A 102 17.46 -12.39 22.00
C ARG A 102 17.72 -13.21 20.75
N THR A 103 17.39 -12.64 19.59
CA THR A 103 17.51 -13.31 18.29
C THR A 103 18.25 -12.45 17.27
N GLN A 104 19.24 -11.65 17.70
CA GLN A 104 19.95 -10.69 16.83
C GLN A 104 20.42 -11.32 15.51
N ASP A 105 21.03 -12.50 15.60
CA ASP A 105 21.54 -13.26 14.44
C ASP A 105 20.57 -14.37 13.97
N GLY A 106 19.41 -14.49 14.64
CA GLY A 106 18.48 -15.61 14.53
C GLY A 106 17.09 -15.23 14.01
N ARG A 107 16.17 -16.19 14.09
CA ARG A 107 14.76 -16.05 13.68
C ARG A 107 13.87 -15.89 14.90
N GLY A 108 13.15 -14.78 14.94
CA GLY A 108 12.22 -14.45 16.02
C GLY A 108 10.79 -14.26 15.54
N CYS A 109 9.81 -14.74 16.31
CA CYS A 109 8.39 -14.57 16.03
C CYS A 109 7.60 -14.06 17.23
N VAL A 110 6.67 -13.15 16.97
CA VAL A 110 5.61 -12.72 17.88
C VAL A 110 4.27 -13.15 17.29
N LEU A 111 3.58 -14.08 17.96
CA LEU A 111 2.22 -14.47 17.64
C LEU A 111 1.25 -13.65 18.49
N VAL A 112 0.37 -12.89 17.85
CA VAL A 112 -0.61 -12.05 18.54
C VAL A 112 -1.91 -12.81 18.71
N LYS A 113 -2.39 -12.92 19.95
CA LYS A 113 -3.68 -13.58 20.24
C LYS A 113 -4.85 -12.87 19.56
N PRO A 114 -5.96 -13.58 19.26
CA PRO A 114 -7.16 -12.94 18.74
C PRO A 114 -7.71 -11.86 19.67
N GLY A 115 -8.30 -10.82 19.09
CA GLY A 115 -8.93 -9.74 19.87
C GLY A 115 -9.13 -8.47 19.05
N GLU A 116 -9.26 -7.36 19.77
CA GLU A 116 -9.50 -6.05 19.20
C GLU A 116 -8.32 -5.12 19.57
N LEU A 117 -7.75 -4.47 18.56
CA LEU A 117 -6.70 -3.47 18.72
C LEU A 117 -7.24 -2.07 18.41
N PRO A 118 -7.13 -1.10 19.33
CA PRO A 118 -7.62 0.24 19.09
C PRO A 118 -6.75 0.99 18.07
N GLY A 119 -7.36 1.73 17.15
CA GLY A 119 -6.65 2.71 16.32
C GLY A 119 -6.69 4.11 16.89
N TYR A 120 -5.66 4.92 16.61
CA TYR A 120 -5.58 6.33 17.05
C TYR A 120 -5.56 7.33 15.88
N GLY A 121 -5.72 6.83 14.65
CA GLY A 121 -5.69 7.56 13.40
C GLY A 121 -4.34 7.45 12.65
N ALA A 122 -4.39 7.78 11.35
CA ALA A 122 -3.30 7.66 10.38
C ALA A 122 -2.70 9.04 9.97
N GLY A 123 -2.79 10.05 10.83
CA GLY A 123 -2.24 11.39 10.55
C GLY A 123 -0.88 11.60 11.20
N SER A 124 -0.05 12.51 10.66
CA SER A 124 1.23 12.89 11.29
C SER A 124 1.06 13.46 12.70
N SER A 125 -0.10 14.06 13.00
CA SER A 125 -0.47 14.56 14.33
C SER A 125 -1.07 13.49 15.26
N LYS A 126 -1.24 12.25 14.79
CA LYS A 126 -1.84 11.18 15.57
C LYS A 126 -0.78 10.43 16.39
N PRO A 127 -1.09 10.03 17.63
CA PRO A 127 -0.21 9.18 18.41
C PRO A 127 0.03 7.85 17.68
N PRO A 128 1.28 7.37 17.62
CA PRO A 128 1.55 6.04 17.08
C PRO A 128 1.03 4.96 18.03
N VAL A 129 0.53 3.85 17.47
CA VAL A 129 0.16 2.66 18.25
C VAL A 129 1.39 1.87 18.69
N ILE A 130 2.45 1.89 17.87
CA ILE A 130 3.77 1.31 18.17
C ILE A 130 4.82 2.36 17.85
N HIS A 131 5.73 2.60 18.79
CA HIS A 131 6.77 3.61 18.66
C HIS A 131 8.14 3.13 19.15
N GLY A 132 9.17 3.28 18.32
CA GLY A 132 10.57 3.14 18.73
C GLY A 132 10.97 1.73 19.20
N VAL A 133 10.41 0.68 18.58
CA VAL A 133 10.72 -0.72 18.91
C VAL A 133 11.53 -1.41 17.81
N GLY A 134 12.20 -2.50 18.20
CA GLY A 134 12.98 -3.34 17.30
C GLY A 134 14.46 -2.97 17.34
N THR A 135 15.25 -3.52 16.42
CA THR A 135 16.71 -3.37 16.42
C THR A 135 17.24 -3.46 15.00
N ALA A 136 18.19 -2.59 14.67
CA ALA A 136 18.87 -2.59 13.39
C ALA A 136 19.83 -3.79 13.24
N ASP A 137 20.38 -3.95 12.03
CA ASP A 137 21.48 -4.87 11.71
C ASP A 137 21.20 -6.35 12.04
N ARG A 138 19.93 -6.74 12.04
CA ARG A 138 19.53 -8.14 12.21
C ARG A 138 19.70 -8.91 10.90
N SER A 139 20.01 -10.20 11.00
CA SER A 139 20.05 -11.10 9.83
C SER A 139 18.66 -11.35 9.24
N SER A 140 17.62 -11.29 10.08
CA SER A 140 16.21 -11.38 9.71
C SER A 140 15.33 -10.48 10.59
N ARG A 141 14.26 -9.95 10.00
CA ARG A 141 13.26 -9.16 10.72
C ARG A 141 12.53 -10.03 11.74
N VAL A 142 12.06 -9.42 12.83
CA VAL A 142 11.11 -10.07 13.73
C VAL A 142 9.79 -10.23 13.00
N LEU A 143 9.29 -11.46 12.85
CA LEU A 143 7.96 -11.72 12.30
C LEU A 143 6.90 -11.45 13.38
N VAL A 144 5.95 -10.58 13.08
CA VAL A 144 4.77 -10.31 13.90
C VAL A 144 3.54 -10.68 13.09
N MET A 145 2.72 -11.60 13.61
CA MET A 145 1.52 -12.06 12.90
C MET A 145 0.39 -12.47 13.85
N PRO A 146 -0.89 -12.40 13.42
CA PRO A 146 -2.00 -12.97 14.17
C PRO A 146 -1.83 -14.49 14.30
N ARG A 147 -2.01 -15.02 15.51
CA ARG A 147 -1.86 -16.45 15.79
C ARG A 147 -2.88 -17.31 15.03
N ASP A 148 -4.12 -16.85 14.97
CA ASP A 148 -5.25 -17.63 14.46
C ASP A 148 -5.66 -17.16 13.04
N GLY A 149 -4.74 -16.51 12.32
CA GLY A 149 -4.93 -16.04 10.95
C GLY A 149 -5.45 -14.60 10.85
N ALA A 150 -5.45 -14.07 9.62
CA ALA A 150 -5.57 -12.64 9.39
C ALA A 150 -6.87 -11.97 9.90
N ALA A 151 -7.96 -12.74 9.93
CA ALA A 151 -9.26 -12.27 10.42
C ALA A 151 -9.43 -12.38 11.96
N SER A 152 -8.43 -12.87 12.70
CA SER A 152 -8.54 -13.07 14.14
C SER A 152 -8.34 -11.79 14.96
N ILE A 153 -7.85 -10.72 14.34
CA ILE A 153 -7.60 -9.43 14.97
C ILE A 153 -8.40 -8.36 14.24
N GLU A 154 -9.24 -7.66 15.00
CA GLU A 154 -9.97 -6.48 14.52
C GLU A 154 -9.18 -5.22 14.89
N ILE A 155 -8.95 -4.33 13.93
CA ILE A 155 -8.34 -3.02 14.19
C ILE A 155 -9.43 -1.95 13.97
N THR A 156 -9.80 -1.24 15.03
CA THR A 156 -11.05 -0.44 15.04
C THR A 156 -10.96 0.92 14.33
N ASP A 157 -9.75 1.42 14.08
CA ASP A 157 -9.52 2.65 13.32
C ASP A 157 -8.16 2.58 12.63
N SER A 158 -7.85 3.60 11.84
CA SER A 158 -6.54 3.76 11.21
C SER A 158 -5.43 3.85 12.27
N ILE A 159 -4.23 3.40 11.90
CA ILE A 159 -3.08 3.35 12.80
C ILE A 159 -1.89 4.09 12.23
N ARG A 160 -1.00 4.52 13.13
CA ARG A 160 0.33 5.02 12.81
C ARG A 160 1.37 4.18 13.55
N ILE A 161 2.42 3.78 12.86
CA ILE A 161 3.60 3.13 13.43
C ILE A 161 4.77 4.08 13.21
N ASP A 162 5.57 4.36 14.24
CA ASP A 162 6.64 5.36 14.16
C ASP A 162 7.99 4.83 14.69
N GLY A 163 9.08 5.04 13.96
CA GLY A 163 10.43 4.71 14.44
C GLY A 163 10.68 3.22 14.67
N VAL A 164 9.92 2.33 14.03
CA VAL A 164 10.10 0.88 14.14
C VAL A 164 11.21 0.41 13.22
N THR A 165 12.06 -0.50 13.70
CA THR A 165 13.22 -1.01 12.94
C THR A 165 13.32 -2.54 12.95
N GLY A 166 13.50 -3.16 11.78
CA GLY A 166 13.79 -4.60 11.68
C GLY A 166 12.60 -5.52 12.01
N VAL A 167 11.39 -5.13 11.61
CA VAL A 167 10.13 -5.82 11.97
C VAL A 167 9.25 -6.03 10.74
N SER A 168 8.63 -7.21 10.64
CA SER A 168 7.61 -7.51 9.62
C SER A 168 6.27 -7.76 10.26
N PHE A 169 5.26 -6.98 9.88
CA PHE A 169 3.86 -7.21 10.25
C PHE A 169 3.16 -7.93 9.11
N VAL A 170 2.68 -9.14 9.35
CA VAL A 170 2.06 -9.98 8.32
C VAL A 170 0.67 -10.42 8.77
N GLY A 171 -0.32 -10.25 7.90
CA GLY A 171 -1.68 -10.76 8.14
C GLY A 171 -2.58 -9.83 8.95
N PHE A 172 -2.23 -8.57 9.19
CA PHE A 172 -3.12 -7.65 9.91
C PHE A 172 -4.10 -6.97 8.96
N TRP A 173 -5.40 -7.16 9.16
CA TRP A 173 -6.43 -6.47 8.38
C TRP A 173 -6.81 -5.14 9.03
N LEU A 174 -6.79 -4.07 8.24
CA LEU A 174 -7.01 -2.70 8.66
C LEU A 174 -8.34 -2.15 8.14
N TYR A 175 -8.95 -2.78 7.14
CA TYR A 175 -10.12 -2.23 6.44
C TYR A 175 -11.31 -2.05 7.39
N PRO A 176 -11.98 -0.87 7.44
CA PRO A 176 -11.89 0.27 6.51
C PRO A 176 -10.86 1.35 6.89
N GLY A 177 -10.06 1.14 7.92
CA GLY A 177 -8.95 1.99 8.33
C GLY A 177 -7.69 1.89 7.45
N SER A 178 -6.73 2.74 7.74
CA SER A 178 -5.45 2.89 7.02
C SER A 178 -4.25 2.69 7.94
N VAL A 179 -3.07 2.43 7.39
CA VAL A 179 -1.80 2.48 8.13
C VAL A 179 -0.90 3.58 7.59
N VAL A 180 -0.17 4.25 8.48
CA VAL A 180 1.01 5.06 8.12
C VAL A 180 2.24 4.56 8.84
N LEU A 181 3.24 4.17 8.06
CA LEU A 181 4.57 3.86 8.55
C LEU A 181 5.40 5.15 8.54
N THR A 182 5.78 5.65 9.72
CA THR A 182 6.51 6.90 9.89
C THR A 182 7.94 6.61 10.36
N SER A 183 8.95 7.17 9.71
CA SER A 183 10.36 7.08 10.15
C SER A 183 10.84 5.64 10.43
N VAL A 184 10.31 4.66 9.67
CA VAL A 184 10.60 3.22 9.86
C VAL A 184 11.79 2.79 9.01
N GLN A 185 12.54 1.80 9.49
CA GLN A 185 13.73 1.29 8.79
C GLN A 185 13.72 -0.24 8.76
N ASP A 186 13.98 -0.84 7.60
CA ASP A 186 13.94 -2.30 7.45
C ASP A 186 12.61 -2.92 7.95
N VAL A 187 11.49 -2.35 7.54
CA VAL A 187 10.15 -2.76 7.96
C VAL A 187 9.37 -3.34 6.79
N ALA A 188 8.64 -4.43 7.04
CA ALA A 188 7.65 -4.92 6.09
C ALA A 188 6.23 -4.86 6.65
N TRP A 189 5.27 -4.55 5.79
CA TRP A 189 3.85 -4.74 6.02
C TRP A 189 3.30 -5.62 4.90
N ALA A 190 2.70 -6.75 5.25
CA ALA A 190 2.33 -7.75 4.25
C ALA A 190 0.97 -8.42 4.51
N TRP A 191 0.39 -8.92 3.42
CA TRP A 191 -0.84 -9.73 3.41
C TRP A 191 -1.97 -9.05 4.17
N SER A 192 -2.28 -7.84 3.73
CA SER A 192 -3.12 -6.91 4.48
C SER A 192 -4.15 -6.26 3.57
N LYS A 193 -5.41 -6.28 4.01
CA LYS A 193 -6.49 -5.48 3.44
C LYS A 193 -6.63 -4.19 4.25
N GLY A 194 -6.61 -3.03 3.58
CA GLY A 194 -6.72 -1.72 4.24
C GLY A 194 -7.14 -0.63 3.27
N ARG A 195 -7.67 0.48 3.78
CA ARG A 195 -8.05 1.63 2.95
C ARG A 195 -6.84 2.30 2.29
N ALA A 196 -5.74 2.41 3.01
CA ALA A 196 -4.51 3.04 2.51
C ALA A 196 -3.29 2.52 3.26
N PHE A 197 -2.17 2.47 2.54
CA PHE A 197 -0.87 2.09 3.07
C PHE A 197 0.11 3.23 2.75
N ASN A 198 0.27 4.13 3.70
CA ASN A 198 1.10 5.31 3.53
C ASN A 198 2.45 5.12 4.21
N VAL A 199 3.46 5.81 3.68
CA VAL A 199 4.80 5.84 4.25
C VAL A 199 5.22 7.30 4.38
N SER A 200 5.85 7.66 5.49
CA SER A 200 6.29 9.04 5.71
C SER A 200 7.64 9.10 6.40
N ALA A 201 8.61 9.79 5.80
CA ALA A 201 9.83 10.16 6.49
C ALA A 201 9.55 11.41 7.34
N GLY A 202 9.21 11.19 8.61
CA GLY A 202 8.77 12.21 9.56
C GLY A 202 9.93 12.95 10.22
N SER A 203 9.65 13.75 11.24
CA SER A 203 10.69 14.41 12.05
C SER A 203 11.47 13.42 12.93
N SER A 204 10.91 12.23 13.20
CA SER A 204 11.56 11.20 14.04
C SER A 204 12.71 10.47 13.33
N GLY A 205 12.82 10.57 12.01
CA GLY A 205 13.91 9.97 11.24
C GLY A 205 13.58 9.68 9.78
N PRO A 206 14.56 9.13 9.03
CA PRO A 206 14.36 8.72 7.65
C PRO A 206 13.49 7.47 7.54
N VAL A 207 13.09 7.17 6.31
CA VAL A 207 12.54 5.86 5.96
C VAL A 207 13.56 5.13 5.09
N SER A 208 13.82 3.87 5.41
CA SER A 208 14.67 3.03 4.57
C SER A 208 14.22 1.57 4.50
N ASP A 209 14.44 0.96 3.33
CA ASP A 209 14.20 -0.47 3.06
C ASP A 209 12.84 -0.98 3.56
N VAL A 210 11.77 -0.26 3.20
CA VAL A 210 10.38 -0.64 3.51
C VAL A 210 9.82 -1.54 2.43
N GLU A 211 9.09 -2.58 2.82
CA GLU A 211 8.37 -3.47 1.90
C GLU A 211 6.87 -3.46 2.21
N LEU A 212 6.06 -3.13 1.21
CA LEU A 212 4.61 -3.32 1.22
C LEU A 212 4.31 -4.51 0.29
N VAL A 213 3.91 -5.65 0.87
CA VAL A 213 3.82 -6.92 0.13
C VAL A 213 2.40 -7.47 0.15
N GLU A 214 1.76 -7.49 -1.01
CA GLU A 214 0.34 -7.83 -1.16
C GLU A 214 -0.56 -7.01 -0.22
N CYS A 215 -0.29 -5.71 -0.14
CA CYS A 215 -1.16 -4.74 0.51
C CYS A 215 -2.28 -4.35 -0.46
N VAL A 216 -3.52 -4.46 0.00
CA VAL A 216 -4.72 -4.36 -0.84
C VAL A 216 -5.62 -3.25 -0.35
N SER A 217 -5.87 -2.28 -1.23
CA SER A 217 -6.96 -1.31 -1.13
C SER A 217 -7.99 -1.62 -2.22
N PRO A 218 -9.08 -2.34 -1.88
CA PRO A 218 -9.91 -3.01 -2.89
C PRO A 218 -11.05 -2.15 -3.44
N GLU A 219 -11.47 -1.13 -2.70
CA GLU A 219 -12.67 -0.34 -2.96
C GLU A 219 -12.31 1.08 -3.39
N ALA A 220 -13.01 1.59 -4.42
CA ALA A 220 -12.90 2.98 -4.81
C ALA A 220 -13.51 3.89 -3.73
N GLN A 221 -12.94 5.08 -3.55
CA GLN A 221 -13.35 5.99 -2.48
C GLN A 221 -13.78 7.34 -3.03
N LEU A 222 -14.84 7.92 -2.48
CA LEU A 222 -15.20 9.31 -2.75
C LEU A 222 -14.61 10.20 -1.65
N ILE A 223 -13.43 10.76 -1.87
CA ILE A 223 -12.65 11.48 -0.87
C ILE A 223 -11.74 12.56 -1.50
N GLU A 224 -11.34 13.55 -0.72
CA GLU A 224 -10.41 14.61 -1.13
C GLU A 224 -8.95 14.30 -0.74
N SER A 225 -8.51 13.07 -0.98
CA SER A 225 -7.13 12.64 -0.70
C SER A 225 -6.65 11.61 -1.71
N ASP A 226 -5.34 11.43 -1.77
CA ASP A 226 -4.73 10.28 -2.45
C ASP A 226 -5.21 8.98 -1.82
N ALA A 227 -5.24 7.90 -2.61
CA ALA A 227 -5.47 6.57 -2.07
C ALA A 227 -4.26 6.16 -1.22
N TRP A 228 -3.06 6.19 -1.80
CA TRP A 228 -1.79 5.96 -1.13
C TRP A 228 -0.82 7.11 -1.40
N ALA A 229 0.08 7.33 -0.47
CA ALA A 229 1.15 8.29 -0.68
C ALA A 229 2.38 8.04 0.20
N PHE A 230 3.53 8.30 -0.41
CA PHE A 230 4.83 8.30 0.24
C PHE A 230 5.32 9.73 0.32
N ARG A 231 5.56 10.19 1.55
CA ARG A 231 5.79 11.61 1.83
C ARG A 231 7.08 11.82 2.60
N THR A 232 7.92 12.72 2.12
CA THR A 232 9.05 13.21 2.89
C THR A 232 8.65 14.50 3.61
N GLY A 233 8.76 14.50 4.95
CA GLY A 233 8.73 15.71 5.75
C GLY A 233 10.12 16.34 5.75
N GLU A 234 10.87 16.10 6.83
CA GLU A 234 12.22 16.64 7.03
C GLU A 234 13.32 15.68 6.59
N ASN A 235 13.03 14.38 6.53
CA ASN A 235 13.99 13.33 6.25
C ASN A 235 13.74 12.64 4.91
N GLU A 236 14.73 11.87 4.48
CA GLU A 236 14.76 11.17 3.19
C GLU A 236 13.96 9.86 3.22
N ILE A 237 13.53 9.42 2.04
CA ILE A 237 13.08 8.05 1.78
C ILE A 237 14.13 7.40 0.88
N ASP A 238 14.65 6.24 1.29
CA ASP A 238 15.54 5.43 0.46
C ASP A 238 15.20 3.94 0.56
N GLY A 239 14.48 3.43 -0.45
CA GLY A 239 14.01 2.06 -0.47
C GLY A 239 12.56 1.93 0.01
N ILE A 240 11.62 1.92 -0.94
CA ILE A 240 10.27 1.39 -0.73
C ILE A 240 9.97 0.43 -1.86
N SER A 241 9.59 -0.80 -1.52
CA SER A 241 9.13 -1.80 -2.50
C SER A 241 7.65 -2.08 -2.32
N VAL A 242 6.88 -1.90 -3.38
CA VAL A 242 5.45 -2.20 -3.47
C VAL A 242 5.32 -3.46 -4.32
N VAL A 243 5.07 -4.62 -3.70
CA VAL A 243 5.19 -5.93 -4.34
C VAL A 243 3.86 -6.66 -4.30
N GLY A 244 3.31 -7.06 -5.45
CA GLY A 244 2.03 -7.79 -5.50
C GLY A 244 0.83 -6.99 -4.96
N CYS A 245 0.90 -5.67 -4.91
CA CYS A 245 -0.12 -4.83 -4.30
C CYS A 245 -1.27 -4.51 -5.26
N TYR A 246 -2.42 -4.16 -4.68
CA TYR A 246 -3.61 -3.77 -5.42
C TYR A 246 -4.12 -2.43 -4.89
N ILE A 247 -4.19 -1.41 -5.76
CA ILE A 247 -4.60 -0.05 -5.38
C ILE A 247 -5.82 0.37 -6.21
N ALA A 248 -6.99 0.39 -5.57
CA ALA A 248 -8.22 0.98 -6.10
C ALA A 248 -8.15 2.53 -6.08
N PRO A 249 -8.97 3.22 -6.90
CA PRO A 249 -8.88 4.66 -7.06
C PRO A 249 -9.59 5.46 -5.97
N SER A 250 -9.10 6.68 -5.72
CA SER A 250 -9.83 7.73 -5.04
C SER A 250 -10.42 8.71 -6.05
N TYR A 251 -11.73 8.90 -5.99
CA TYR A 251 -12.45 9.93 -6.71
C TYR A 251 -12.68 11.14 -5.83
N LYS A 252 -12.41 12.32 -6.36
CA LYS A 252 -12.78 13.57 -5.68
C LYS A 252 -14.26 13.90 -5.91
N PRO A 253 -14.94 14.51 -4.92
CA PRO A 253 -16.28 15.06 -5.11
C PRO A 253 -16.35 16.11 -6.22
N ASP A 254 -17.52 16.28 -6.82
CA ASP A 254 -17.73 17.35 -7.78
C ASP A 254 -17.46 18.74 -7.16
N GLY A 255 -16.89 19.65 -7.96
CA GLY A 255 -16.39 20.95 -7.50
C GLY A 255 -15.06 20.92 -6.74
N SER A 256 -14.60 19.75 -6.28
CA SER A 256 -13.33 19.64 -5.53
C SER A 256 -12.11 20.01 -6.39
N GLN A 257 -11.23 20.81 -5.80
CA GLN A 257 -9.92 21.16 -6.38
C GLN A 257 -8.81 20.23 -5.91
N ALA A 258 -9.12 19.20 -5.12
CA ALA A 258 -8.13 18.23 -4.68
C ALA A 258 -7.45 17.55 -5.87
N HIS A 259 -6.16 17.29 -5.70
CA HIS A 259 -5.46 16.26 -6.44
C HIS A 259 -5.71 14.95 -5.71
N CYS A 260 -6.32 13.99 -6.40
CA CYS A 260 -6.51 12.64 -5.89
C CYS A 260 -5.75 11.72 -6.82
N ASP A 261 -4.61 11.21 -6.34
CA ASP A 261 -3.77 10.24 -7.01
C ASP A 261 -3.91 8.86 -6.36
N SER A 262 -3.64 7.77 -7.08
CA SER A 262 -3.71 6.44 -6.45
C SER A 262 -2.45 6.17 -5.64
N LEU A 263 -1.30 6.55 -6.17
CA LEU A 263 -0.02 6.55 -5.48
C LEU A 263 0.76 7.83 -5.78
N GLN A 264 0.94 8.67 -4.76
CA GLN A 264 1.70 9.91 -4.87
C GLN A 264 3.02 9.87 -4.10
N LEU A 265 4.09 10.30 -4.76
CA LEU A 265 5.34 10.69 -4.13
C LEU A 265 5.34 12.22 -3.91
N SER A 266 5.64 12.68 -2.69
CA SER A 266 5.59 14.12 -2.39
C SER A 266 6.55 14.55 -1.29
N GLY A 267 6.87 15.85 -1.26
CA GLY A 267 7.79 16.45 -0.29
C GLY A 267 9.15 16.85 -0.88
N ASN A 268 9.96 17.48 -0.04
CA ASN A 268 11.19 18.17 -0.46
C ASN A 268 12.45 17.30 -0.39
N PRO A 269 12.69 16.50 0.67
CA PRO A 269 13.81 15.57 0.68
C PRO A 269 13.77 14.54 -0.45
N THR A 270 14.93 13.93 -0.67
CA THR A 270 15.13 12.89 -1.68
C THR A 270 14.23 11.68 -1.43
N GLN A 271 13.70 11.11 -2.51
CA GLN A 271 12.91 9.88 -2.52
C GLN A 271 13.54 8.90 -3.52
N ASN A 272 14.37 7.99 -3.03
CA ASN A 272 15.20 7.12 -3.87
C ASN A 272 14.80 5.65 -3.74
N ARG A 273 15.14 4.85 -4.77
CA ARG A 273 14.91 3.39 -4.83
C ARG A 273 13.45 3.01 -4.51
N ILE A 274 12.51 3.55 -5.27
CA ILE A 274 11.09 3.16 -5.16
C ILE A 274 10.79 2.12 -6.23
N SER A 275 10.32 0.94 -5.85
CA SER A 275 9.94 -0.10 -6.79
C SER A 275 8.45 -0.43 -6.68
N ILE A 276 7.81 -0.65 -7.83
CA ILE A 276 6.46 -1.17 -7.97
C ILE A 276 6.60 -2.46 -8.78
N VAL A 277 6.40 -3.60 -8.15
CA VAL A 277 6.70 -4.93 -8.67
C VAL A 277 5.43 -5.78 -8.62
N ASP A 278 5.10 -6.46 -9.71
CA ASP A 278 3.96 -7.39 -9.79
C ASP A 278 2.63 -6.78 -9.31
N SER A 279 2.49 -5.46 -9.37
CA SER A 279 1.40 -4.72 -8.71
C SER A 279 0.42 -4.16 -9.73
N VAL A 280 -0.79 -3.86 -9.26
CA VAL A 280 -1.83 -3.21 -10.05
C VAL A 280 -2.28 -1.91 -9.41
N ILE A 281 -2.36 -0.85 -10.23
CA ILE A 281 -2.79 0.48 -9.80
C ILE A 281 -3.88 0.99 -10.75
N PHE A 282 -5.07 1.26 -10.21
CA PHE A 282 -6.17 1.89 -10.94
C PHE A 282 -6.19 3.39 -10.67
N ALA A 283 -6.25 4.21 -11.71
CA ALA A 283 -6.13 5.66 -11.59
C ALA A 283 -7.28 6.32 -10.82
N SER A 284 -6.90 7.06 -9.79
CA SER A 284 -7.71 8.10 -9.14
C SER A 284 -8.01 9.24 -10.10
N THR A 285 -8.80 10.24 -9.67
CA THR A 285 -9.25 11.31 -10.56
C THR A 285 -8.14 12.06 -11.30
N ASN A 286 -6.94 12.17 -10.72
CA ASN A 286 -5.81 12.84 -11.37
C ASN A 286 -4.90 11.84 -12.10
N ALA A 287 -4.32 10.89 -11.37
CA ALA A 287 -3.46 9.86 -11.95
C ALA A 287 -3.43 8.57 -11.11
N ALA A 288 -2.96 7.49 -11.72
CA ALA A 288 -2.59 6.28 -10.98
C ALA A 288 -1.29 6.48 -10.22
N PHE A 289 -0.28 7.07 -10.86
CA PHE A 289 1.00 7.38 -10.22
C PHE A 289 1.48 8.79 -10.56
N ILE A 290 1.93 9.51 -9.53
CA ILE A 290 2.61 10.78 -9.69
C ILE A 290 3.95 10.78 -8.93
N PRO A 291 5.08 10.96 -9.63
CA PRO A 291 6.38 11.09 -8.97
C PRO A 291 6.58 12.49 -8.39
N SER A 292 7.43 12.58 -7.37
CA SER A 292 8.00 13.85 -6.91
C SER A 292 9.13 14.28 -7.85
N SER A 293 9.36 15.58 -7.99
CA SER A 293 10.54 16.10 -8.70
C SER A 293 11.86 15.72 -8.03
N ASN A 294 11.83 15.38 -6.74
CA ASN A 294 12.99 14.95 -5.95
C ASN A 294 13.13 13.42 -5.90
N ALA A 295 12.29 12.70 -6.64
CA ALA A 295 12.38 11.25 -6.71
C ALA A 295 13.49 10.80 -7.67
N ALA A 296 14.12 9.67 -7.38
CA ALA A 296 15.14 9.06 -8.21
C ALA A 296 15.01 7.53 -8.20
N ASN A 297 15.35 6.90 -9.32
CA ASN A 297 15.33 5.44 -9.47
C ASN A 297 13.99 4.81 -9.07
N VAL A 298 12.89 5.38 -9.59
CA VAL A 298 11.56 4.79 -9.48
C VAL A 298 11.42 3.76 -10.60
N VAL A 299 11.07 2.52 -10.25
CA VAL A 299 11.02 1.40 -11.19
C VAL A 299 9.66 0.72 -11.13
N PHE A 300 9.03 0.54 -12.30
CA PHE A 300 7.90 -0.37 -12.49
C PHE A 300 8.43 -1.67 -13.09
N GLN A 301 8.18 -2.80 -12.43
CA GLN A 301 8.58 -4.12 -12.89
C GLN A 301 7.36 -5.03 -12.92
N ASN A 302 7.09 -5.63 -14.08
CA ASN A 302 5.95 -6.50 -14.33
C ASN A 302 4.64 -5.98 -13.69
N SER A 303 4.34 -4.68 -13.86
CA SER A 303 3.19 -4.05 -13.21
C SER A 303 2.13 -3.61 -14.21
N LEU A 304 0.89 -3.55 -13.76
CA LEU A 304 -0.26 -3.09 -14.54
C LEU A 304 -0.79 -1.77 -13.99
N VAL A 305 -0.79 -0.73 -14.82
CA VAL A 305 -1.33 0.58 -14.46
C VAL A 305 -2.50 0.90 -15.36
N VAL A 306 -3.71 1.01 -14.81
CA VAL A 306 -4.96 1.17 -15.56
C VAL A 306 -5.55 2.55 -15.29
N ALA A 307 -5.64 3.38 -16.32
CA ALA A 307 -6.17 4.72 -16.26
C ALA A 307 -7.14 4.98 -17.43
N GLY A 308 -7.40 6.25 -17.72
CA GLY A 308 -8.32 6.63 -18.78
C GLY A 308 -9.76 6.26 -18.45
N ASP A 309 -10.52 5.97 -19.49
CA ASP A 309 -11.88 5.42 -19.39
C ASP A 309 -11.88 3.91 -19.09
N ARG A 310 -10.77 3.20 -19.33
CA ARG A 310 -10.67 1.75 -19.11
C ARG A 310 -10.72 1.37 -17.64
N MET A 311 -10.22 2.22 -16.74
CA MET A 311 -10.35 1.98 -15.29
C MET A 311 -11.82 1.95 -14.84
N LEU A 312 -12.72 2.62 -15.57
CA LEU A 312 -14.16 2.63 -15.29
C LEU A 312 -14.85 1.29 -15.54
N GLN A 313 -14.20 0.37 -16.26
CA GLN A 313 -14.70 -1.00 -16.43
C GLN A 313 -14.69 -1.77 -15.11
N ARG A 314 -13.77 -1.42 -14.19
CA ARG A 314 -13.68 -2.01 -12.85
C ARG A 314 -14.27 -1.12 -11.77
N TYR A 315 -14.02 0.19 -11.85
CA TYR A 315 -14.49 1.17 -10.88
C TYR A 315 -15.32 2.23 -11.57
N PRO A 316 -16.63 2.03 -11.72
CA PRO A 316 -17.52 3.05 -12.28
C PRO A 316 -17.46 4.32 -11.44
N LEU A 317 -17.57 5.47 -12.11
CA LEU A 317 -17.56 6.76 -11.47
C LEU A 317 -18.86 6.96 -10.64
N PRO A 318 -18.78 7.25 -9.34
CA PRO A 318 -19.95 7.62 -8.53
C PRO A 318 -20.62 8.89 -9.07
N GLY A 319 -21.94 9.03 -8.88
CA GLY A 319 -22.70 10.18 -9.40
C GLY A 319 -22.26 11.52 -8.81
N GLU A 320 -21.72 11.52 -7.60
CA GLU A 320 -21.24 12.70 -6.87
C GLU A 320 -19.76 13.02 -7.15
N ALA A 321 -19.06 12.19 -7.92
CA ALA A 321 -17.66 12.39 -8.25
C ALA A 321 -17.47 13.37 -9.42
N ASN A 322 -16.30 14.01 -9.47
CA ASN A 322 -15.93 14.85 -10.60
C ASN A 322 -15.85 14.02 -11.90
N ALA A 323 -16.63 14.42 -12.91
CA ALA A 323 -16.82 13.70 -14.18
C ALA A 323 -15.63 13.76 -15.17
N PHE A 324 -14.41 14.01 -14.71
CA PHE A 324 -13.20 14.12 -15.56
C PHE A 324 -13.35 15.16 -16.68
N THR A 325 -14.09 16.25 -16.43
CA THR A 325 -14.41 17.26 -17.46
C THR A 325 -13.20 18.02 -17.99
N SER A 326 -12.08 17.98 -17.27
CA SER A 326 -10.78 18.54 -17.67
C SER A 326 -9.85 17.54 -18.38
N GLY A 327 -10.31 16.30 -18.62
CA GLY A 327 -9.56 15.23 -19.26
C GLY A 327 -9.53 13.96 -18.41
N LEU A 328 -9.32 12.82 -19.08
CA LEU A 328 -9.28 11.52 -18.42
C LEU A 328 -8.01 11.37 -17.54
N PRO A 329 -8.09 10.58 -16.45
CA PRO A 329 -6.93 10.29 -15.60
C PRO A 329 -5.78 9.64 -16.36
N THR A 330 -4.57 9.93 -15.92
CA THR A 330 -3.34 9.38 -16.52
C THR A 330 -2.82 8.17 -15.76
N ALA A 331 -2.17 7.24 -16.47
CA ALA A 331 -1.48 6.11 -15.85
C ALA A 331 -0.27 6.61 -15.05
N VAL A 332 0.55 7.46 -15.68
CA VAL A 332 1.69 8.10 -15.02
C VAL A 332 1.72 9.59 -15.38
N ASN A 333 1.66 10.44 -14.36
CA ASN A 333 1.77 11.89 -14.53
C ASN A 333 3.17 12.42 -14.19
N GLY A 334 4.18 11.99 -14.94
CA GLY A 334 5.57 12.46 -14.77
C GLY A 334 5.89 13.80 -15.44
N VAL A 335 4.94 14.72 -15.59
CA VAL A 335 5.19 15.98 -16.31
C VAL A 335 6.33 16.75 -15.64
N GLY A 336 7.33 17.14 -16.42
CA GLY A 336 8.50 17.89 -15.94
C GLY A 336 9.60 17.04 -15.31
N THR A 337 9.43 15.71 -15.21
CA THR A 337 10.49 14.82 -14.72
C THR A 337 11.36 14.28 -15.85
N VAL A 338 12.66 14.09 -15.57
CA VAL A 338 13.66 13.61 -16.55
C VAL A 338 14.54 12.56 -15.90
N GLY A 339 14.56 11.34 -16.45
CA GLY A 339 15.50 10.28 -16.08
C GLY A 339 15.27 9.65 -14.71
N ILE A 340 14.11 9.85 -14.09
CA ILE A 340 13.82 9.32 -12.74
C ILE A 340 13.03 8.01 -12.76
N LEU A 341 12.25 7.77 -13.84
CA LEU A 341 11.33 6.65 -14.00
C LEU A 341 11.94 5.57 -14.90
N SER A 342 11.76 4.30 -14.55
CA SER A 342 12.11 3.15 -15.39
C SER A 342 10.97 2.14 -15.44
N ALA A 343 10.84 1.40 -16.55
CA ALA A 343 9.85 0.33 -16.70
C ALA A 343 10.48 -0.93 -17.28
N GLU A 344 10.11 -2.08 -16.73
CA GLU A 344 10.48 -3.42 -17.19
C GLU A 344 9.25 -4.32 -17.22
N GLY A 345 8.94 -4.94 -18.37
CA GLY A 345 7.83 -5.88 -18.54
C GLY A 345 6.45 -5.33 -18.13
N SER A 346 6.27 -4.02 -18.07
CA SER A 346 5.07 -3.40 -17.48
C SER A 346 4.07 -2.93 -18.53
N THR A 347 2.79 -2.91 -18.16
CA THR A 347 1.66 -2.52 -19.02
C THR A 347 1.01 -1.26 -18.49
N PHE A 348 0.91 -0.22 -19.34
CA PHE A 348 0.28 1.05 -18.99
C PHE A 348 -0.91 1.34 -19.91
N ILE A 349 -2.10 1.51 -19.33
CA ILE A 349 -3.33 1.84 -20.06
C ILE A 349 -3.73 3.27 -19.72
N GLY A 350 -3.79 4.13 -20.72
CA GLY A 350 -4.02 5.57 -20.56
C GLY A 350 -2.74 6.40 -20.72
N GLY A 351 -2.81 7.68 -20.34
CA GLY A 351 -1.71 8.63 -20.56
C GLY A 351 -0.46 8.30 -19.74
N VAL A 352 0.70 8.22 -20.40
CA VAL A 352 2.03 8.08 -19.77
C VAL A 352 2.84 9.32 -20.09
N ARG A 353 3.34 10.00 -19.05
CA ARG A 353 4.04 11.28 -19.17
C ARG A 353 5.38 11.26 -18.44
N GLY A 354 6.27 12.18 -18.85
CA GLY A 354 7.64 12.31 -18.34
C GLY A 354 8.68 11.86 -19.37
N GLU A 355 9.94 12.02 -19.02
CA GLU A 355 11.08 11.48 -19.78
C GLU A 355 11.73 10.37 -18.95
N TRP A 356 11.60 9.14 -19.45
CA TRP A 356 11.99 7.92 -18.73
C TRP A 356 13.50 7.68 -18.85
N LYS A 357 14.10 7.08 -17.82
CA LYS A 357 15.50 6.66 -17.80
C LYS A 357 15.72 5.45 -18.72
N SER A 358 14.93 4.40 -18.51
CA SER A 358 15.01 3.17 -19.28
C SER A 358 13.65 2.49 -19.40
N VAL A 359 13.38 1.89 -20.55
CA VAL A 359 12.17 1.11 -20.81
C VAL A 359 12.53 -0.20 -21.49
N VAL A 360 12.17 -1.32 -20.88
CA VAL A 360 12.44 -2.67 -21.36
C VAL A 360 11.14 -3.46 -21.41
N ASP A 361 10.84 -4.09 -22.55
CA ASP A 361 9.70 -5.00 -22.76
C ASP A 361 8.33 -4.49 -22.26
N SER A 362 8.15 -3.18 -22.18
CA SER A 362 6.95 -2.56 -21.63
C SER A 362 6.04 -2.01 -22.73
N VAL A 363 4.74 -2.00 -22.46
CA VAL A 363 3.71 -1.62 -23.43
C VAL A 363 2.84 -0.45 -22.93
N VAL A 364 2.35 0.35 -23.86
CA VAL A 364 1.39 1.43 -23.62
C VAL A 364 0.17 1.27 -24.52
N SER A 365 -1.01 1.65 -24.05
CA SER A 365 -2.24 1.62 -24.86
C SER A 365 -2.32 2.73 -25.91
N GLY A 366 -1.41 3.70 -25.87
CA GLY A 366 -1.36 4.84 -26.78
C GLY A 366 -0.18 4.78 -27.75
N ASP A 367 0.10 5.93 -28.37
CA ASP A 367 1.26 6.11 -29.26
C ASP A 367 2.56 6.17 -28.44
N ALA A 368 3.36 5.10 -28.52
CA ALA A 368 4.61 4.96 -27.79
C ALA A 368 5.66 5.99 -28.22
N ALA A 369 5.58 6.53 -29.44
CA ALA A 369 6.52 7.55 -29.92
C ALA A 369 6.38 8.88 -29.16
N ARG A 370 5.28 9.09 -28.43
CA ARG A 370 5.05 10.27 -27.59
C ARG A 370 5.68 10.16 -26.20
N VAL A 371 6.09 8.96 -25.79
CA VAL A 371 6.71 8.73 -24.49
C VAL A 371 8.21 8.69 -24.67
N ARG A 372 8.90 9.70 -24.14
CA ARG A 372 10.35 9.83 -24.29
C ARG A 372 11.07 8.94 -23.28
N SER A 373 12.12 8.29 -23.72
CA SER A 373 13.03 7.48 -22.89
C SER A 373 14.47 7.71 -23.32
N ALA A 374 15.39 7.76 -22.36
CA ALA A 374 16.82 7.89 -22.63
C ALA A 374 17.43 6.59 -23.15
N SER A 375 16.87 5.45 -22.76
CA SER A 375 17.23 4.13 -23.26
C SER A 375 16.01 3.21 -23.39
N GLY A 376 16.02 2.36 -24.43
CA GLY A 376 14.87 1.54 -24.80
C GLY A 376 13.63 2.36 -25.18
N SER A 377 12.48 1.71 -25.34
CA SER A 377 11.23 2.36 -25.72
C SER A 377 10.02 1.50 -25.36
N PHE A 378 8.88 2.14 -25.12
CA PHE A 378 7.61 1.43 -25.05
C PHE A 378 7.21 0.87 -26.41
N ARG A 379 6.41 -0.19 -26.41
CA ARG A 379 5.67 -0.65 -27.59
C ARG A 379 4.21 -0.21 -27.47
N SER A 380 3.61 0.22 -28.58
CA SER A 380 2.17 0.44 -28.64
C SER A 380 1.42 -0.87 -28.74
N ASP A 381 0.36 -1.02 -27.95
CA ASP A 381 -0.64 -2.07 -28.07
C ASP A 381 -2.03 -1.45 -28.04
N GLU A 382 -2.59 -1.23 -29.22
CA GLU A 382 -3.90 -0.57 -29.37
C GLU A 382 -5.06 -1.40 -28.81
N SER A 383 -4.89 -2.73 -28.68
CA SER A 383 -5.94 -3.59 -28.11
C SER A 383 -6.27 -3.21 -26.67
N LEU A 384 -5.30 -2.65 -25.95
CA LEU A 384 -5.46 -2.16 -24.58
C LEU A 384 -6.46 -1.00 -24.46
N SER A 385 -6.74 -0.28 -25.55
CA SER A 385 -7.77 0.77 -25.56
C SER A 385 -9.21 0.23 -25.56
N SER A 386 -9.37 -1.07 -25.79
CA SER A 386 -10.67 -1.76 -25.92
C SER A 386 -10.92 -2.81 -24.84
N ILE A 387 -10.09 -2.86 -23.79
CA ILE A 387 -10.29 -3.81 -22.69
C ILE A 387 -11.62 -3.55 -21.96
N ASP A 388 -12.16 -4.63 -21.40
CA ASP A 388 -13.40 -4.68 -20.64
C ASP A 388 -13.16 -5.25 -19.23
N ALA A 389 -14.25 -5.44 -18.48
CA ALA A 389 -14.21 -5.98 -17.13
C ALA A 389 -13.67 -7.43 -17.08
N ASP A 390 -13.99 -8.26 -18.08
CA ASP A 390 -13.55 -9.66 -18.13
C ASP A 390 -12.03 -9.76 -18.35
N TRP A 391 -11.47 -8.90 -19.20
CA TRP A 391 -10.02 -8.80 -19.39
C TRP A 391 -9.30 -8.43 -18.09
N LEU A 392 -9.88 -7.49 -17.32
CA LEU A 392 -9.34 -7.07 -16.03
C LEU A 392 -9.46 -8.19 -15.00
N GLU A 393 -10.60 -8.88 -14.94
CA GLU A 393 -10.80 -9.99 -14.01
C GLU A 393 -9.83 -11.15 -14.27
N ALA A 394 -9.54 -11.46 -15.53
CA ALA A 394 -8.61 -12.52 -15.89
C ALA A 394 -7.15 -12.23 -15.49
N ARG A 395 -6.73 -10.95 -15.42
CA ARG A 395 -5.34 -10.56 -15.14
C ARG A 395 -5.11 -10.07 -13.72
N THR A 396 -6.11 -9.42 -13.17
CA THR A 396 -6.13 -8.83 -11.83
C THR A 396 -7.52 -9.09 -11.20
N PRO A 397 -7.77 -10.33 -10.78
CA PRO A 397 -9.04 -10.72 -10.18
C PRO A 397 -9.38 -9.82 -9.00
N MET A 398 -10.67 -9.55 -8.79
CA MET A 398 -11.08 -8.72 -7.67
C MET A 398 -10.59 -9.30 -6.33
N PRO A 399 -9.89 -8.52 -5.49
CA PRO A 399 -9.38 -8.99 -4.22
C PRO A 399 -10.48 -8.98 -3.14
N SER A 400 -11.49 -9.85 -3.32
CA SER A 400 -12.53 -10.09 -2.33
C SER A 400 -11.96 -10.75 -1.07
N ASP A 401 -12.64 -10.60 0.06
CA ASP A 401 -12.20 -11.16 1.35
C ASP A 401 -12.01 -12.68 1.26
N ASP A 402 -12.93 -13.38 0.62
CA ASP A 402 -12.82 -14.82 0.36
C ASP A 402 -11.60 -15.18 -0.48
N ARG A 403 -11.25 -14.35 -1.48
CA ARG A 403 -10.06 -14.58 -2.30
C ARG A 403 -8.80 -14.36 -1.46
N LEU A 404 -8.71 -13.24 -0.77
CA LEU A 404 -7.56 -12.87 0.06
C LEU A 404 -7.32 -13.90 1.16
N ALA A 405 -8.37 -14.32 1.88
CA ALA A 405 -8.27 -15.36 2.90
C ALA A 405 -7.77 -16.70 2.35
N ARG A 406 -8.09 -17.03 1.09
CA ARG A 406 -7.62 -18.27 0.43
C ARG A 406 -6.17 -18.18 -0.05
N ILE A 407 -5.74 -17.05 -0.61
CA ILE A 407 -4.37 -16.93 -1.14
C ILE A 407 -3.34 -16.67 -0.02
N TRP A 408 -3.78 -16.11 1.12
CA TRP A 408 -2.93 -15.87 2.29
C TRP A 408 -3.05 -16.95 3.37
N SER A 409 -3.71 -18.08 3.08
CA SER A 409 -3.71 -19.20 4.02
C SER A 409 -2.34 -19.88 4.00
N VAL A 410 -1.62 -19.78 5.12
CA VAL A 410 -0.33 -20.43 5.38
C VAL A 410 -0.40 -21.42 6.52
#